data_AF-A0A7X7XM53-F1
#
_entry.id   AF-A0A7X7XM53-F1
#
_cell.length_a   1.000
_cell.length_b   1.000
_cell.length_c   1.000
_cell.angle_alpha   90.00
_cell.angle_beta   90.00
_cell.angle_gamma   90.00
#
_symmetry.space_group_name_H-M   'P 1'
#
loop_
_entity.id
_entity.type
_entity.pdbx_description
1 polymer ?
#
loop_
_entity_poly.entity_id
_entity_poly.type
_entity_poly.pdbx_seq_one_letter_code
_entity_poly.pdbx_strand_id
1 'polypeptide(L)'
;MKHKGRIIAAIVVLATVGAVVAGLLVSQQGARPTVTTARAGVQNLSVTISAPGTVTAATRVPVYPPAVGVLASVRVTDGQQVAQGDVLATLDGTALQAAVDRAKAQVAAADAQSAAASAQLAAAKAMPRDTDAQARARDA
;
A
#
# COMPACT_ATOMS: atom_id res chain seq x y z
N MET A 1 -86.72 -71.92 -39.24
CA MET A 1 -86.78 -70.48 -38.92
C MET A 1 -85.66 -69.98 -37.97
N LYS A 2 -84.48 -70.63 -37.88
CA LYS A 2 -83.43 -70.31 -36.86
C LYS A 2 -82.22 -69.48 -37.37
N HIS A 3 -82.19 -69.08 -38.63
CA HIS A 3 -81.04 -68.39 -39.27
C HIS A 3 -81.07 -66.86 -39.10
N LYS A 4 -82.26 -66.26 -38.96
CA LYS A 4 -82.41 -64.79 -38.86
C LYS A 4 -81.84 -64.22 -37.55
N GLY A 5 -81.91 -64.97 -36.45
CA GLY A 5 -81.34 -64.56 -35.15
C GLY A 5 -79.81 -64.60 -35.08
N ARG A 6 -79.17 -65.51 -35.83
CA ARG A 6 -77.70 -65.61 -35.86
C ARG A 6 -77.03 -64.46 -36.62
N ILE A 7 -77.70 -63.94 -37.65
CA ILE A 7 -77.22 -62.80 -38.44
C ILE A 7 -77.25 -61.52 -37.58
N ILE A 8 -78.32 -61.30 -36.83
CA ILE A 8 -78.44 -60.15 -35.92
C ILE A 8 -77.36 -60.23 -34.84
N ALA A 9 -77.14 -61.40 -34.25
CA ALA A 9 -76.07 -61.59 -33.27
C ALA A 9 -74.68 -61.31 -33.85
N ALA A 10 -74.40 -61.73 -35.09
CA ALA A 10 -73.12 -61.48 -35.75
C ALA A 10 -72.87 -59.98 -36.02
N ILE A 11 -73.91 -59.24 -36.44
CA ILE A 11 -73.79 -57.79 -36.68
C ILE A 11 -73.56 -57.04 -35.38
N VAL A 12 -74.25 -57.41 -34.30
CA VAL A 12 -74.05 -56.80 -32.98
C VAL A 12 -72.63 -57.05 -32.46
N VAL A 13 -72.11 -58.25 -32.62
CA VAL A 13 -70.73 -58.58 -32.25
C VAL A 13 -69.71 -57.80 -33.10
N LEU A 14 -69.96 -57.66 -34.41
CA LEU A 14 -69.06 -56.89 -35.28
C LEU A 14 -69.06 -55.40 -34.92
N ALA A 15 -70.23 -54.84 -34.59
CA ALA A 15 -70.37 -53.45 -34.18
C ALA A 15 -69.70 -53.17 -32.83
N THR A 16 -69.81 -54.08 -31.86
CA THR A 16 -69.15 -53.92 -30.56
C THR A 16 -67.63 -54.06 -30.69
N VAL A 17 -67.13 -55.01 -31.48
CA VAL A 17 -65.69 -55.13 -31.76
C VAL A 17 -65.16 -53.88 -32.47
N GLY A 18 -65.88 -53.36 -33.45
CA GLY A 18 -65.52 -52.12 -34.15
C GLY A 18 -65.43 -50.91 -33.22
N ALA A 19 -66.40 -50.75 -32.31
CA ALA A 19 -66.41 -49.66 -31.33
C ALA A 19 -65.26 -49.77 -30.32
N VAL A 20 -64.94 -50.99 -29.86
CA VAL A 20 -63.83 -51.23 -28.92
C VAL A 20 -62.48 -50.93 -29.58
N VAL A 21 -62.27 -51.36 -30.82
CA VAL A 21 -61.03 -51.09 -31.57
C VAL A 21 -60.88 -49.60 -31.84
N ALA A 22 -61.95 -48.91 -32.25
CA ALA A 22 -61.92 -47.47 -32.47
C ALA A 22 -61.63 -46.70 -31.16
N GLY A 23 -62.22 -47.10 -30.04
CA GLY A 23 -61.96 -46.51 -28.73
C GLY A 23 -60.50 -46.67 -28.28
N LEU A 24 -59.88 -47.81 -28.55
CA LEU A 24 -58.47 -48.08 -28.23
C LEU A 24 -57.50 -47.30 -29.13
N LEU A 25 -57.86 -47.01 -30.38
CA LEU A 25 -57.04 -46.22 -31.29
C LEU A 25 -57.05 -44.72 -30.95
N VAL A 26 -58.18 -44.20 -30.44
CA VAL A 26 -58.32 -42.80 -30.03
C VAL A 26 -57.65 -42.53 -28.68
N SER A 27 -57.71 -43.47 -27.74
CA SER A 27 -57.09 -43.31 -26.41
C SER A 27 -55.55 -43.23 -26.46
N GLN A 28 -54.93 -43.82 -27.48
CA GLN A 28 -53.47 -43.76 -27.70
C GLN A 28 -52.96 -42.38 -28.17
N GLN A 29 -53.84 -41.47 -28.62
CA GLN A 29 -53.44 -40.14 -29.08
C GLN A 29 -53.33 -39.10 -27.94
N GLY A 30 -54.06 -39.30 -26.83
CA GLY A 30 -54.05 -38.38 -25.68
C GLY A 30 -52.84 -38.52 -24.74
N ALA A 31 -52.00 -39.53 -24.93
CA ALA A 31 -50.90 -39.86 -24.04
C ALA A 31 -49.53 -39.32 -24.51
N ARG A 32 -49.49 -38.34 -25.41
CA ARG A 32 -48.23 -37.70 -25.82
C ARG A 32 -47.92 -36.54 -24.87
N PRO A 33 -46.89 -36.65 -24.01
CA PRO A 33 -46.55 -35.56 -23.10
C PRO A 33 -46.12 -34.34 -23.91
N THR A 34 -46.74 -33.19 -23.65
CA THR A 34 -46.29 -31.92 -24.23
C THR A 34 -45.13 -31.40 -23.39
N VAL A 35 -43.95 -31.27 -23.99
CA VAL A 35 -42.74 -30.78 -23.33
C VAL A 35 -42.40 -29.38 -23.81
N THR A 36 -42.12 -28.49 -22.86
CA THR A 36 -41.67 -27.13 -23.13
C THR A 36 -40.15 -27.10 -23.07
N THR A 37 -39.51 -26.75 -24.19
CA THR A 37 -38.03 -26.64 -24.27
C THR A 37 -37.61 -25.19 -24.47
N ALA A 38 -36.45 -24.81 -23.94
CA ALA A 38 -35.81 -23.52 -24.19
C ALA A 38 -34.45 -23.73 -24.87
N ARG A 39 -34.06 -22.82 -25.77
CA ARG A 39 -32.76 -22.86 -26.45
C ARG A 39 -31.69 -22.26 -25.55
N ALA A 40 -30.71 -23.06 -25.14
CA ALA A 40 -29.57 -22.56 -24.38
C ALA A 40 -28.64 -21.73 -25.29
N GLY A 41 -28.21 -20.56 -24.80
CA GLY A 41 -27.23 -19.69 -25.45
C GLY A 41 -26.03 -19.48 -24.53
N VAL A 42 -24.83 -19.41 -25.10
CA VAL A 42 -23.62 -19.07 -24.35
C VAL A 42 -23.52 -17.56 -24.29
N GLN A 43 -23.53 -17.02 -23.08
CA GLN A 43 -23.31 -15.60 -22.82
C GLN A 43 -22.25 -15.44 -21.73
N ASN A 44 -21.49 -14.35 -21.81
CA ASN A 44 -20.53 -14.03 -20.75
C ASN A 44 -21.28 -13.57 -19.50
N LEU A 45 -21.16 -14.33 -18.42
CA LEU A 45 -21.69 -14.00 -17.11
C LEU A 45 -20.59 -13.34 -16.29
N SER A 46 -20.67 -12.04 -16.10
CA SER A 46 -19.76 -11.31 -15.19
C SER A 46 -20.21 -11.54 -13.75
N VAL A 47 -19.45 -12.34 -13.00
CA VAL A 47 -19.66 -12.56 -11.57
C VAL A 47 -18.74 -11.63 -10.78
N THR A 48 -19.31 -10.61 -10.17
CA THR A 48 -18.57 -9.70 -9.29
C THR A 48 -18.63 -10.22 -7.86
N ILE A 49 -17.48 -10.57 -7.29
CA ILE A 49 -17.36 -10.99 -5.89
C ILE A 49 -16.91 -9.77 -5.08
N SER A 50 -17.75 -9.31 -4.16
CA SER A 50 -17.40 -8.24 -3.22
C SER A 50 -16.88 -8.86 -1.93
N ALA A 51 -15.57 -8.72 -1.70
CA ALA A 51 -14.94 -9.12 -0.44
C ALA A 51 -14.58 -7.86 0.37
N PRO A 52 -14.86 -7.83 1.69
CA PRO A 52 -14.43 -6.73 2.53
C PRO A 52 -12.91 -6.70 2.64
N GLY A 53 -12.31 -5.56 2.36
CA GLY A 53 -10.89 -5.28 2.57
C GLY A 53 -10.71 -4.00 3.36
N THR A 54 -9.61 -3.87 4.10
CA THR A 54 -9.25 -2.65 4.81
C THR A 54 -8.32 -1.81 3.96
N VAL A 55 -8.60 -0.49 3.90
CA VAL A 55 -7.69 0.48 3.30
C VAL A 55 -6.81 1.07 4.40
N THR A 56 -5.50 1.08 4.16
CA THR A 56 -4.52 1.69 5.06
C THR A 56 -3.79 2.80 4.32
N ALA A 57 -3.29 3.80 5.06
CA ALA A 57 -2.48 4.85 4.48
C ALA A 57 -1.24 4.23 3.81
N ALA A 58 -0.94 4.65 2.57
CA ALA A 58 0.22 4.15 1.83
C ALA A 58 1.55 4.34 2.59
N THR A 59 1.62 5.34 3.46
CA THR A 59 2.81 5.60 4.28
C THR A 59 2.39 6.16 5.63
N ARG A 60 2.87 5.56 6.72
CA ARG A 60 2.65 6.02 8.08
C ARG A 60 4.00 6.07 8.79
N VAL A 61 4.49 7.27 9.08
CA VAL A 61 5.78 7.47 9.74
C VAL A 61 5.53 8.05 11.13
N PRO A 62 5.82 7.31 12.21
CA PRO A 62 5.84 7.90 13.54
C PRO A 62 7.03 8.85 13.66
N VAL A 63 6.80 10.06 14.17
CA VAL A 63 7.84 11.07 14.37
C VAL A 63 8.35 10.99 15.80
N TYR A 64 9.66 10.84 15.96
CA TYR A 64 10.33 10.81 17.25
C TYR A 64 11.39 11.92 17.33
N PRO A 65 11.63 12.49 18.53
CA PRO A 65 12.72 13.43 18.71
C PRO A 65 14.08 12.77 18.40
N PRO A 66 15.00 13.45 17.69
CA PRO A 66 16.31 12.88 17.37
C PRO A 66 17.26 12.83 18.57
N ALA A 67 16.98 13.59 19.63
CA ALA A 67 17.78 13.64 20.85
C ALA A 67 16.86 13.59 22.09
N VAL A 68 17.41 13.09 23.20
CA VAL A 68 16.73 13.08 24.50
C VAL A 68 16.71 14.51 25.05
N GLY A 69 15.54 14.99 25.45
CA GLY A 69 15.38 16.34 25.99
C GLY A 69 13.97 16.60 26.49
N VAL A 70 13.79 17.76 27.12
CA VAL A 70 12.47 18.23 27.59
C VAL A 70 11.75 18.91 26.43
N LEU A 71 10.47 18.61 26.25
CA LEU A 71 9.64 19.27 25.25
C LEU A 71 9.35 20.71 25.69
N ALA A 72 9.79 21.70 24.92
CA ALA A 72 9.56 23.12 25.22
C ALA A 72 8.21 23.60 24.69
N SER A 73 7.86 23.25 23.44
CA SER A 73 6.56 23.57 22.86
C SER A 73 6.23 22.70 21.65
N VAL A 74 4.93 22.52 21.41
CA VAL A 74 4.37 21.92 20.19
C VAL A 74 3.82 23.04 19.31
N ARG A 75 4.17 23.04 18.03
CA ARG A 75 3.81 24.09 17.06
C ARG A 75 2.71 23.69 16.08
N VAL A 76 2.14 22.50 16.25
CA VAL A 76 1.12 21.95 15.37
C VAL A 76 -0.15 21.58 16.14
N THR A 77 -1.28 21.62 15.45
CA THR A 77 -2.58 21.20 15.98
C THR A 77 -3.02 19.87 15.39
N ASP A 78 -3.91 19.17 16.09
CA ASP A 78 -4.45 17.90 15.62
C ASP A 78 -5.15 18.06 14.27
N GLY A 79 -4.82 17.17 13.32
CA GLY A 79 -5.37 17.20 11.96
C GLY A 79 -4.77 18.24 11.02
N GLN A 80 -3.78 19.03 11.46
CA GLN A 80 -3.10 20.01 10.61
C GLN A 80 -2.27 19.32 9.51
N GLN A 81 -2.37 19.82 8.28
CA GLN A 81 -1.49 19.41 7.19
C GLN A 81 -0.13 20.10 7.36
N VAL A 82 0.95 19.33 7.26
CA VAL A 82 2.34 19.78 7.42
C VAL A 82 3.16 19.34 6.21
N ALA A 83 4.14 20.15 5.83
CA ALA A 83 5.07 19.87 4.75
C ALA A 83 6.43 19.41 5.30
N GLN A 84 7.28 18.90 4.40
CA GLN A 84 8.65 18.55 4.76
C GLN A 84 9.42 19.81 5.17
N GLY A 85 10.05 19.76 6.34
CA GLY A 85 10.83 20.85 6.90
C GLY A 85 10.08 21.69 7.94
N ASP A 86 8.77 21.48 8.11
CA ASP A 86 8.00 22.19 9.13
C ASP A 86 8.40 21.76 10.55
N VAL A 87 8.57 22.74 11.43
CA VAL A 87 8.91 22.52 12.83
C VAL A 87 7.65 22.09 13.59
N LEU A 88 7.55 20.79 13.88
CA LEU A 88 6.40 20.24 14.60
C LEU A 88 6.46 20.54 16.10
N ALA A 89 7.66 20.49 16.68
CA ALA A 89 7.90 20.74 18.09
C ALA A 89 9.32 21.26 18.32
N THR A 90 9.53 21.94 19.44
CA THR A 90 10.86 22.35 19.90
C THR A 90 11.17 21.74 21.24
N LEU A 91 12.40 21.26 21.38
CA LEU A 91 12.98 20.81 22.65
C LEU A 91 13.66 21.98 23.35
N ASP A 92 13.71 21.93 24.68
CA ASP A 92 14.55 22.83 25.46
C ASP A 92 16.02 22.50 25.17
N GLY A 93 16.68 23.44 24.50
CA GLY A 93 18.06 23.31 24.03
C GLY A 93 19.08 24.01 24.91
N THR A 94 18.73 24.53 26.08
CA THR A 94 19.65 25.35 26.91
C THR A 94 21.00 24.66 27.18
N ALA A 95 20.97 23.38 27.58
CA ALA A 95 22.18 22.59 27.80
C ALA A 95 22.97 22.31 26.50
N LEU A 96 22.27 22.02 25.39
CA LEU A 96 22.91 21.81 24.09
C LEU A 96 23.55 23.11 23.57
N GLN A 97 22.88 24.25 23.76
CA GLN A 97 23.37 25.55 23.34
C GLN A 97 24.64 25.92 24.10
N ALA A 98 24.66 25.70 25.42
CA ALA A 98 25.86 25.90 26.23
C ALA A 98 27.03 25.01 25.76
N ALA A 99 26.76 23.75 25.37
CA ALA A 99 27.77 22.86 24.83
C ALA A 99 28.32 23.34 23.47
N VAL A 100 27.44 23.82 22.58
CA VAL A 100 27.82 24.43 21.30
C VAL A 100 28.68 25.66 21.51
N ASP A 101 28.31 26.54 22.45
CA ASP A 101 29.05 27.77 22.72
C ASP A 101 30.43 27.48 23.32
N ARG A 102 30.53 26.47 24.20
CA ARG A 102 31.82 25.98 24.70
C ARG A 102 32.69 25.44 23.57
N ALA A 103 32.14 24.64 22.65
CA ALA A 103 32.88 24.10 21.51
C ALA A 103 33.37 25.22 20.59
N LYS A 104 32.54 26.24 20.30
CA LYS A 104 32.95 27.41 19.53
C LYS A 104 34.10 28.18 20.19
N ALA A 105 34.04 28.36 21.51
CA ALA A 105 35.12 29.01 22.26
C ALA A 105 36.44 28.21 22.18
N GLN A 106 36.37 26.88 22.22
CA GLN A 106 37.54 26.02 22.05
C GLN A 106 38.14 26.13 20.65
N VAL A 107 37.31 26.18 19.61
CA VAL A 107 37.77 26.39 18.22
C VAL A 107 38.47 27.75 18.11
N ALA A 108 37.86 28.82 18.60
CA ALA A 108 38.47 30.15 18.56
C ALA A 108 39.81 30.23 19.31
N ALA A 109 39.93 29.56 20.46
CA ALA A 109 41.18 29.48 21.20
C ALA A 109 42.27 28.71 20.42
N ALA A 110 41.91 27.60 19.77
CA ALA A 110 42.83 26.83 18.95
C ALA A 110 43.30 27.62 17.72
N ASP A 111 42.39 28.36 17.07
CA ASP A 111 42.72 29.23 15.94
C ASP A 111 43.68 30.35 16.36
N ALA A 112 43.44 30.98 17.50
CA ALA A 112 44.34 31.98 18.07
C ALA A 112 45.72 31.40 18.38
N GLN A 113 45.79 30.19 18.94
CA GLN A 113 47.05 29.51 19.22
C GLN A 113 47.81 29.15 17.94
N SER A 114 47.10 28.70 16.91
CA SER A 114 47.68 28.41 15.59
C SER A 114 48.24 29.68 14.95
N ALA A 115 47.47 30.77 14.97
CA ALA A 115 47.92 32.07 14.48
C ALA A 115 49.17 32.56 15.22
N ALA A 116 49.17 32.48 16.55
CA ALA A 116 50.34 32.84 17.37
C ALA A 116 51.57 31.98 17.04
N ALA A 117 51.40 30.65 16.91
CA ALA A 117 52.49 29.75 16.54
C ALA A 117 53.04 30.05 15.13
N SER A 118 52.16 30.38 14.18
CA SER A 118 52.57 30.77 12.83
C SER A 118 53.36 32.09 12.82
N ALA A 119 52.94 33.07 13.62
CA ALA A 119 53.64 34.34 13.77
C ALA A 119 55.01 34.15 14.44
N GLN A 120 55.11 33.31 15.47
CA GLN A 120 56.37 32.94 16.12
C GLN A 120 57.33 32.26 15.14
N LEU A 121 56.84 31.33 14.32
CA LEU A 121 57.64 30.68 13.29
C LEU A 121 58.14 31.68 12.24
N ALA A 122 57.28 32.61 11.80
CA ALA A 122 57.66 33.63 10.84
C ALA A 122 58.73 34.58 11.41
N ALA A 123 58.57 35.02 12.66
CA ALA A 123 59.55 35.83 13.37
C ALA A 123 60.90 35.10 13.53
N ALA A 124 60.87 33.82 13.92
CA ALA A 124 62.08 33.01 14.07
C ALA A 124 62.83 32.81 12.75
N LYS A 125 62.12 32.71 11.62
CA LYS A 125 62.73 32.63 10.27
C LYS A 125 63.27 33.98 9.79
N ALA A 126 62.67 35.08 10.21
CA ALA A 126 63.07 36.42 9.82
C ALA A 126 64.27 36.95 10.64
N MET A 127 64.58 36.36 11.80
CA MET A 127 65.79 36.69 12.55
C MET A 127 67.02 36.33 11.70
N PRO A 128 67.82 37.32 11.26
CA PRO A 128 69.12 37.07 10.67
C PRO A 128 69.92 36.25 11.66
N ARG A 129 70.66 35.25 11.19
CA ARG A 129 71.61 34.54 12.01
C ARG A 129 72.71 35.52 12.43
N ASP A 130 72.49 36.25 13.52
CA ASP A 130 73.50 37.10 14.16
C ASP A 130 74.70 36.26 14.63
N THR A 131 74.56 34.93 14.66
CA THR A 131 75.69 33.99 14.79
C THR A 131 76.74 34.17 13.69
N ASP A 132 76.34 34.58 12.49
CA ASP A 132 77.22 34.71 11.34
C ASP A 132 78.00 36.04 11.40
N ALA A 133 77.37 37.09 11.96
CA ALA A 133 78.01 38.37 12.21
C ALA A 133 78.94 38.32 13.44
N GLN A 134 78.57 37.58 14.49
CA GLN A 134 79.40 37.37 15.68
C GLN A 134 80.61 36.46 15.40
N ALA A 135 80.49 35.48 14.48
CA ALA A 135 81.62 34.68 14.03
C ALA A 135 82.65 35.51 13.26
N ARG A 136 82.20 36.36 12.33
CA ARG A 136 83.10 37.24 11.55
C ARG A 136 83.81 38.31 12.39
N ALA A 137 83.25 38.71 13.53
CA ALA A 137 83.88 39.65 14.46
C ALA A 137 84.87 38.99 15.43
N ARG A 138 84.88 37.65 15.55
CA ARG A 138 85.86 36.90 16.36
C ARG A 138 87.12 36.50 15.58
N ASP A 139 87.01 36.41 14.26
CA ASP A 139 88.10 36.01 13.36
C ASP A 139 88.90 37.21 12.77
N ALA A 140 88.67 38.42 13.29
CA ALA A 140 89.38 39.67 12.94
C ALA A 140 90.13 40.21 14.15
#